data_AF-A0A529NZB7-F1
#
_entry.id   AF-A0A529NZB7-F1
#
_cell.length_a   1.000
_cell.length_b   1.000
_cell.length_c   1.000
_cell.angle_alpha   90.00
_cell.angle_beta   90.00
_cell.angle_gamma   90.00
#
_symmetry.space_group_name_H-M   'P 1'
#
loop_
_entity.id
_entity.type
_entity.pdbx_description
1 polymer ?
#
loop_
_entity_poly.entity_id
_entity_poly.type
_entity_poly.pdbx_seq_one_letter_code
_entity_poly.pdbx_strand_id
1 'polypeptide(L)'
;ASEIELHDRFENMGAQVVREVSMQTNEVAGDGTTTAIVLANALIQGGIEANERGAKSVDLCKGIDRAVAAVVTALKASAKPAKGNGILASVANIAATDARLGALVAEAHERVGAEGVITTDFSVTTETTLDVVEGMSFDRGYLSHHMVTDQEKMEAVLERPLILMTDLKIKDPKALETTRRIADEAGRPLLIVSEEVSPEVVVTLLGKQGSGKYLIVHPPEYGHWRKAMMEDLAIITGGKVIARDLGGRLEDITAEDLGTAERVRTSASYTSIIRGGGDHAAIASRRAQVQRQY
;
A
#
# COMPACT_ATOMS: atom_id res chain seq x y z
N ALA A 1 -1.94 4.53 21.70
CA ALA A 1 -2.12 3.11 22.06
C ALA A 1 -0.82 2.31 21.94
N SER A 2 0.08 2.66 21.02
CA SER A 2 1.28 1.87 20.68
C SER A 2 2.33 1.72 21.80
N GLU A 3 2.32 2.60 22.79
CA GLU A 3 3.32 2.66 23.88
C GLU A 3 2.79 2.17 25.24
N ILE A 4 1.55 1.65 25.30
CA ILE A 4 0.94 1.25 26.58
C ILE A 4 1.34 -0.20 26.89
N GLU A 5 2.16 -0.36 27.92
CA GLU A 5 2.48 -1.64 28.56
C GLU A 5 2.29 -1.51 30.07
N LEU A 6 1.62 -2.49 30.67
CA LEU A 6 1.36 -2.54 32.10
C LEU A 6 2.30 -3.51 32.80
N HIS A 7 2.69 -3.18 34.04
CA HIS A 7 3.56 -4.03 34.84
C HIS A 7 2.91 -5.37 35.22
N ASP A 8 1.60 -5.36 35.55
CA ASP A 8 0.87 -6.59 35.81
C ASP A 8 0.59 -7.33 34.50
N ARG A 9 0.90 -8.63 34.49
CA ARG A 9 0.81 -9.44 33.26
C ARG A 9 -0.63 -9.65 32.81
N PHE A 10 -1.59 -9.78 33.71
CA PHE A 10 -2.99 -10.00 33.37
C PHE A 10 -3.65 -8.72 32.86
N GLU A 11 -3.39 -7.60 33.54
CA GLU A 11 -3.84 -6.29 33.06
C GLU A 11 -3.21 -5.96 31.70
N ASN A 12 -1.92 -6.23 31.53
CA ASN A 12 -1.24 -6.01 30.26
C ASN A 12 -1.83 -6.88 29.15
N MET A 13 -2.17 -8.15 29.41
CA MET A 13 -2.85 -9.00 28.43
C MET A 13 -4.17 -8.38 27.96
N GLY A 14 -5.00 -7.86 28.88
CA GLY A 14 -6.24 -7.16 28.53
C GLY A 14 -5.98 -5.91 27.69
N ALA A 15 -4.99 -5.10 28.07
CA ALA A 15 -4.59 -3.92 27.33
C ALA A 15 -4.11 -4.23 25.90
N GLN A 16 -3.32 -5.29 25.72
CA GLN A 16 -2.86 -5.72 24.39
C GLN A 16 -4.01 -6.22 23.50
N VAL A 17 -5.03 -6.88 24.06
CA VAL A 17 -6.22 -7.28 23.29
C VAL A 17 -6.99 -6.07 22.76
N VAL A 18 -7.22 -5.05 23.60
CA VAL A 18 -7.92 -3.83 23.16
C VAL A 18 -7.06 -3.01 22.19
N ARG A 19 -5.74 -3.05 22.35
CA ARG A 19 -4.80 -2.46 21.38
C ARG A 19 -4.94 -3.09 20.00
N GLU A 20 -5.05 -4.41 19.91
CA GLU A 20 -5.24 -5.12 18.64
C GLU A 20 -6.51 -4.63 17.93
N VAL A 21 -7.62 -4.45 18.66
CA VAL A 21 -8.87 -3.89 18.11
C VAL A 21 -8.64 -2.50 17.50
N SER A 22 -7.88 -1.65 18.18
CA SER A 22 -7.52 -0.32 17.67
C SER A 22 -6.65 -0.40 16.42
N MET A 23 -5.65 -1.29 16.41
CA MET A 23 -4.74 -1.45 15.27
C MET A 23 -5.48 -1.93 14.03
N GLN A 24 -6.33 -2.95 14.17
CA GLN A 24 -7.16 -3.46 13.08
C GLN A 24 -8.15 -2.41 12.57
N THR A 25 -8.73 -1.60 13.46
CA THR A 25 -9.61 -0.49 13.04
C THR A 25 -8.86 0.52 12.19
N ASN A 26 -7.64 0.89 12.60
CA ASN A 26 -6.81 1.81 11.84
C ASN A 26 -6.38 1.24 10.48
N GLU A 27 -6.06 -0.05 10.43
CA GLU A 27 -5.64 -0.72 9.19
C GLU A 27 -6.77 -0.75 8.16
N VAL A 28 -8.01 -1.02 8.59
CA VAL A 28 -9.16 -1.15 7.69
C VAL A 28 -9.78 0.21 7.33
N ALA A 29 -9.93 1.10 8.31
CA ALA A 29 -10.66 2.36 8.13
C ALA A 29 -9.77 3.60 8.02
N GLY A 30 -8.49 3.52 8.42
CA GLY A 30 -7.56 4.65 8.44
C GLY A 30 -7.79 5.67 9.56
N ASP A 31 -8.85 5.52 10.35
CA ASP A 31 -9.21 6.38 11.50
C ASP A 31 -10.15 5.63 12.46
N GLY A 32 -10.51 6.24 13.60
CA GLY A 32 -11.51 5.73 14.55
C GLY A 32 -10.93 4.92 15.70
N THR A 33 -9.61 4.91 15.86
CA THR A 33 -8.89 4.17 16.92
C THR A 33 -9.41 4.49 18.31
N THR A 34 -9.61 5.77 18.63
CA THR A 34 -10.13 6.20 19.94
C THR A 34 -11.57 5.74 20.15
N THR A 35 -12.42 5.90 19.13
CA THR A 35 -13.82 5.46 19.19
C THR A 35 -13.92 3.96 19.40
N ALA A 36 -13.11 3.17 18.70
CA ALA A 36 -13.05 1.72 18.88
C ALA A 36 -12.67 1.33 20.31
N ILE A 37 -11.66 1.99 20.90
CA ILE A 37 -11.22 1.73 22.29
C ILE A 37 -12.33 2.07 23.29
N VAL A 38 -12.98 3.22 23.13
CA VAL A 38 -14.06 3.66 24.05
C VAL A 38 -15.26 2.71 23.97
N LEU A 39 -15.65 2.28 22.76
CA LEU A 39 -16.73 1.31 22.58
C LEU A 39 -16.36 -0.07 23.12
N ALA A 40 -15.14 -0.54 22.88
CA ALA A 40 -14.65 -1.80 23.43
C ALA A 40 -14.70 -1.78 24.96
N ASN A 41 -14.21 -0.70 25.59
CA ASN A 41 -14.29 -0.54 27.04
C ASN A 41 -15.74 -0.56 27.54
N ALA A 42 -16.64 0.19 26.90
CA ALA A 42 -18.06 0.23 27.29
C ALA A 42 -18.73 -1.16 27.19
N LEU A 43 -18.45 -1.92 26.12
CA LEU A 43 -18.99 -3.27 25.94
C LEU A 43 -18.43 -4.25 26.97
N ILE A 44 -17.13 -4.17 27.29
CA ILE A 44 -16.48 -5.02 28.28
C ILE A 44 -17.06 -4.75 29.67
N GLN A 45 -17.08 -3.49 30.10
CA GLN A 45 -17.60 -3.11 31.43
C GLN A 45 -19.07 -3.50 31.58
N GLY A 46 -19.92 -3.15 30.61
CA GLY A 46 -21.34 -3.53 30.63
C GLY A 46 -21.56 -5.04 30.56
N GLY A 47 -20.69 -5.77 29.86
CA GLY A 47 -20.69 -7.23 29.80
C GLY A 47 -20.36 -7.87 31.15
N ILE A 48 -19.36 -7.35 31.86
CA ILE A 48 -18.98 -7.80 33.21
C ILE A 48 -20.15 -7.57 34.18
N GLU A 49 -20.73 -6.37 34.20
CA GLU A 49 -21.88 -6.05 35.07
C GLU A 49 -23.11 -6.92 34.77
N ALA A 50 -23.36 -7.26 33.50
CA ALA A 50 -24.45 -8.16 33.14
C ALA A 50 -24.17 -9.61 33.58
N ASN A 51 -22.93 -10.05 33.45
CA ASN A 51 -22.49 -11.38 33.87
C ASN A 51 -22.55 -11.55 35.40
N GLU A 52 -22.16 -10.53 36.16
CA GLU A 52 -22.28 -10.49 37.63
C GLU A 52 -23.74 -10.57 38.10
N ARG A 53 -24.68 -10.04 37.29
CA ARG A 53 -26.13 -10.17 37.51
C ARG A 53 -26.70 -11.53 37.09
N GLY A 54 -25.85 -12.48 36.69
CA GLY A 54 -26.23 -13.86 36.35
C GLY A 54 -26.62 -14.08 34.89
N ALA A 55 -26.39 -13.12 34.00
CA ALA A 55 -26.57 -13.34 32.57
C ALA A 55 -25.53 -14.34 32.03
N LYS A 56 -25.95 -15.24 31.15
CA LYS A 56 -25.04 -16.21 30.53
C LYS A 56 -24.14 -15.52 29.50
N SER A 57 -22.83 -15.67 29.63
CA SER A 57 -21.84 -14.99 28.77
C SER A 57 -22.04 -15.31 27.28
N VAL A 58 -22.41 -16.55 26.94
CA VAL A 58 -22.69 -16.96 25.55
C VAL A 58 -23.90 -16.20 24.97
N ASP A 59 -24.95 -15.97 25.78
CA ASP A 59 -26.14 -15.27 25.34
C ASP A 59 -25.89 -13.77 25.23
N LEU A 60 -25.04 -13.21 26.10
CA LEU A 60 -24.58 -11.82 26.00
C LEU A 60 -23.84 -11.56 24.69
N CYS A 61 -22.86 -12.39 24.33
CA CYS A 61 -22.13 -12.24 23.07
C CYS A 61 -23.08 -12.30 21.86
N LYS A 62 -23.98 -13.29 21.82
CA LYS A 62 -24.99 -13.39 20.75
C LYS A 62 -25.92 -12.17 20.68
N GLY A 63 -26.28 -11.61 21.83
CA GLY A 63 -27.08 -10.39 21.92
C GLY A 63 -26.34 -9.19 21.34
N ILE A 64 -25.07 -9.03 21.69
CA ILE A 64 -24.19 -7.98 21.17
C ILE A 64 -24.05 -8.13 19.65
N ASP A 65 -23.77 -9.32 19.13
CA ASP A 65 -23.62 -9.56 17.69
C ASP A 65 -24.88 -9.14 16.90
N ARG A 66 -26.06 -9.47 17.44
CA ARG A 66 -27.35 -9.08 16.85
C ARG A 66 -27.55 -7.57 16.88
N ALA A 67 -27.21 -6.92 17.99
CA ALA A 67 -27.30 -5.47 18.12
C ALA A 67 -26.35 -4.77 17.14
N VAL A 68 -25.10 -5.24 17.03
CA VAL A 68 -24.11 -4.74 16.06
C VAL A 68 -24.63 -4.87 14.64
N ALA A 69 -25.18 -6.02 14.25
CA ALA A 69 -25.74 -6.22 12.91
C ALA A 69 -26.89 -5.23 12.60
N ALA A 70 -27.78 -4.99 13.56
CA ALA A 70 -28.86 -4.02 13.42
C ALA A 70 -28.34 -2.59 13.30
N VAL A 71 -27.36 -2.21 14.13
CA VAL A 71 -26.73 -0.87 14.10
C VAL A 71 -26.01 -0.65 12.77
N VAL A 72 -25.24 -1.62 12.28
CA VAL A 72 -24.55 -1.54 10.98
C VAL A 72 -25.56 -1.34 9.84
N THR A 73 -26.69 -2.05 9.90
CA THR A 73 -27.76 -1.90 8.90
C THR A 73 -28.35 -0.48 8.93
N ALA A 74 -28.65 0.04 10.12
CA ALA A 74 -29.16 1.39 10.29
C ALA A 74 -28.14 2.46 9.83
N LEU A 75 -26.86 2.28 10.16
CA LEU A 75 -25.78 3.18 9.73
C LEU A 75 -25.68 3.22 8.21
N LYS A 76 -25.68 2.07 7.54
CA LYS A 76 -25.68 1.98 6.07
C LYS A 76 -26.89 2.66 5.45
N ALA A 77 -28.07 2.53 6.05
CA ALA A 77 -29.29 3.20 5.57
C ALA A 77 -29.25 4.73 5.78
N SER A 78 -28.56 5.19 6.83
CA SER A 78 -28.39 6.63 7.11
C SER A 78 -27.24 7.28 6.35
N ALA A 79 -26.35 6.47 5.76
CA ALA A 79 -25.16 6.95 5.07
C ALA A 79 -25.56 7.78 3.84
N LYS A 80 -25.00 8.99 3.76
CA LYS A 80 -25.21 9.90 2.63
C LYS A 80 -24.05 9.71 1.65
N PRO A 81 -24.31 9.29 0.39
CA PRO A 81 -23.26 9.17 -0.60
C PRO A 81 -22.59 10.51 -0.84
N ALA A 82 -21.26 10.55 -0.80
CA ALA A 82 -20.46 11.72 -1.15
C ALA A 82 -20.32 11.87 -2.68
N LYS A 83 -21.43 11.77 -3.42
CA LYS A 83 -21.47 11.90 -4.88
C LYS A 83 -22.12 13.23 -5.27
N GLY A 84 -21.35 14.13 -5.87
CA GLY A 84 -21.82 15.42 -6.42
C GLY A 84 -21.81 16.61 -5.45
N ASN A 85 -21.92 17.82 -6.02
CA ASN A 85 -22.19 19.12 -5.37
C ASN A 85 -21.21 19.58 -4.27
N GLY A 86 -19.90 19.41 -4.43
CA GLY A 86 -18.92 20.00 -3.50
C GLY A 86 -19.00 19.48 -2.05
N ILE A 87 -19.77 18.39 -1.81
CA ILE A 87 -19.81 17.70 -0.52
C ILE A 87 -18.41 17.22 -0.17
N LEU A 88 -17.69 16.67 -1.14
CA LEU A 88 -16.34 16.18 -0.94
C LEU A 88 -15.37 17.31 -0.60
N ALA A 89 -15.52 18.49 -1.22
CA ALA A 89 -14.78 19.69 -0.85
C ALA A 89 -15.11 20.18 0.55
N SER A 90 -16.39 20.09 0.96
CA SER A 90 -16.83 20.45 2.30
C SER A 90 -16.26 19.49 3.35
N VAL A 91 -16.25 18.18 3.06
CA VAL A 91 -15.64 17.16 3.91
C VAL A 91 -14.13 17.39 4.01
N ALA A 92 -13.45 17.63 2.88
CA ALA A 92 -12.02 17.91 2.86
C ALA A 92 -11.67 19.18 3.65
N ASN A 93 -12.47 20.25 3.54
CA ASN A 93 -12.27 21.49 4.30
C ASN A 93 -12.53 21.35 5.81
N ILE A 94 -13.47 20.48 6.21
CA ILE A 94 -13.73 20.20 7.62
C ILE A 94 -12.64 19.29 8.20
N ALA A 95 -12.15 18.33 7.42
CA ALA A 95 -11.12 17.39 7.84
C ALA A 95 -9.72 18.02 7.84
N ALA A 96 -9.46 18.99 6.96
CA ALA A 96 -8.20 19.70 6.90
C ALA A 96 -8.11 20.77 7.98
N THR A 97 -6.89 21.00 8.48
CA THR A 97 -6.60 22.06 9.46
C THR A 97 -6.70 23.47 8.85
N ASP A 98 -6.69 23.58 7.52
CA ASP A 98 -6.74 24.84 6.76
C ASP A 98 -7.62 24.68 5.51
N ALA A 99 -8.44 25.70 5.21
CA ALA A 99 -9.31 25.77 4.04
C ALA A 99 -8.55 25.69 2.69
N ARG A 100 -7.32 26.22 2.61
CA ARG A 100 -6.47 26.09 1.42
C ARG A 100 -6.10 24.64 1.16
N LEU A 101 -5.79 23.90 2.23
CA LEU A 101 -5.36 22.51 2.14
C LEU A 101 -6.54 21.59 1.81
N GLY A 102 -7.71 21.84 2.40
CA GLY A 102 -8.96 21.17 2.04
C GLY A 102 -9.37 21.42 0.57
N ALA A 103 -9.20 22.65 0.07
CA ALA A 103 -9.44 22.97 -1.33
C ALA A 103 -8.50 22.21 -2.28
N LEU A 104 -7.20 22.11 -1.95
CA LEU A 104 -6.23 21.33 -2.75
C LEU A 104 -6.58 19.84 -2.79
N VAL A 105 -6.99 19.25 -1.67
CA VAL A 105 -7.42 17.83 -1.63
C VAL A 105 -8.69 17.62 -2.46
N ALA A 106 -9.64 18.55 -2.39
CA ALA A 106 -10.85 18.50 -3.20
C ALA A 106 -10.54 18.57 -4.70
N GLU A 107 -9.65 19.48 -5.09
CA GLU A 107 -9.19 19.63 -6.48
C GLU A 107 -8.45 18.38 -6.96
N ALA A 108 -7.58 17.80 -6.13
CA ALA A 108 -6.90 16.55 -6.43
C ALA A 108 -7.90 15.42 -6.70
N HIS A 109 -8.89 15.26 -5.83
CA HIS A 109 -9.91 14.22 -6.00
C HIS A 109 -10.79 14.44 -7.24
N GLU A 110 -11.09 15.69 -7.60
CA GLU A 110 -11.86 16.00 -8.81
C GLU A 110 -11.06 15.68 -10.08
N ARG A 111 -9.74 15.92 -10.09
CA ARG A 111 -8.87 15.64 -11.23
C ARG A 111 -8.59 14.14 -11.44
N VAL A 112 -8.34 13.39 -10.36
CA VAL A 112 -7.96 11.97 -10.45
C VAL A 112 -9.20 11.05 -10.45
N GLY A 113 -10.32 11.51 -9.87
CA GLY A 113 -11.56 10.75 -9.75
C GLY A 113 -11.58 9.80 -8.55
N ALA A 114 -12.67 9.04 -8.40
CA ALA A 114 -12.92 8.21 -7.22
C ALA A 114 -11.93 7.03 -7.04
N GLU A 115 -11.37 6.53 -8.14
CA GLU A 115 -10.39 5.44 -8.14
C GLU A 115 -8.94 5.98 -8.18
N GLY A 116 -8.78 7.29 -7.99
CA GLY A 116 -7.50 7.97 -8.06
C GLY A 116 -6.66 7.81 -6.81
N VAL A 117 -5.36 7.56 -6.98
CA VAL A 117 -4.41 7.53 -5.87
C VAL A 117 -3.82 8.93 -5.69
N ILE A 118 -3.98 9.49 -4.49
CA ILE A 118 -3.40 10.77 -4.09
C ILE A 118 -2.23 10.48 -3.16
N THR A 119 -1.04 10.93 -3.55
CA THR A 119 0.17 10.88 -2.72
C THR A 119 0.62 12.29 -2.35
N THR A 120 1.32 12.41 -1.23
CA THR A 120 1.93 13.66 -0.77
C THR A 120 3.44 13.50 -0.75
N ASP A 121 4.14 14.48 -1.32
CA ASP A 121 5.61 14.52 -1.35
C ASP A 121 6.13 15.84 -0.78
N PHE A 122 7.31 15.79 -0.18
CA PHE A 122 7.99 16.99 0.30
C PHE A 122 8.74 17.66 -0.85
N SER A 123 8.41 18.93 -1.07
CA SER A 123 9.16 19.81 -1.97
C SER A 123 10.18 20.64 -1.19
N VAL A 124 11.24 21.06 -1.87
CA VAL A 124 12.23 22.03 -1.33
C VAL A 124 11.69 23.47 -1.30
N THR A 125 10.56 23.72 -1.96
CA THR A 125 9.90 25.03 -2.02
C THR A 125 8.86 25.18 -0.91
N THR A 126 8.55 26.43 -0.53
CA THR A 126 7.53 26.74 0.49
C THR A 126 6.09 26.61 0.00
N GLU A 127 5.85 26.54 -1.30
CA GLU A 127 4.51 26.47 -1.86
C GLU A 127 4.05 25.01 -2.00
N THR A 128 2.80 24.74 -1.59
CA THR A 128 2.13 23.47 -1.85
C THR A 128 1.55 23.49 -3.27
N THR A 129 2.02 22.60 -4.12
CA THR A 129 1.55 22.44 -5.50
C THR A 129 0.78 21.13 -5.66
N LEU A 130 -0.15 21.10 -6.62
CA LEU A 130 -0.87 19.91 -7.02
C LEU A 130 -0.45 19.54 -8.44
N ASP A 131 0.25 18.41 -8.57
CA ASP A 131 0.62 17.84 -9.86
C ASP A 131 -0.11 16.52 -10.07
N VAL A 132 -0.79 16.39 -11.21
CA VAL A 132 -1.36 15.12 -11.65
C VAL A 132 -0.33 14.46 -12.55
N VAL A 133 0.11 13.27 -12.14
CA VAL A 133 1.17 12.54 -12.81
C VAL A 133 0.70 11.15 -13.13
N GLU A 134 1.17 10.61 -14.25
CA GLU A 134 0.90 9.22 -14.58
C GLU A 134 1.67 8.29 -13.63
N GLY A 135 0.99 7.26 -13.16
CA GLY A 135 1.52 6.32 -12.18
C GLY A 135 0.62 5.12 -12.01
N MET A 136 1.06 4.17 -11.20
CA MET A 136 0.31 2.95 -10.88
C MET A 136 0.49 2.64 -9.40
N SER A 137 -0.58 2.19 -8.75
CA SER A 137 -0.52 1.65 -7.40
C SER A 137 -1.15 0.25 -7.37
N PHE A 138 -0.62 -0.63 -6.54
CA PHE A 138 -1.15 -1.97 -6.35
C PHE A 138 -0.90 -2.49 -4.93
N ASP A 139 -1.77 -3.40 -4.48
CA ASP A 139 -1.83 -3.90 -3.10
C ASP A 139 -0.79 -5.00 -2.82
N ARG A 140 0.49 -4.65 -3.00
CA ARG A 140 1.64 -5.48 -2.59
C ARG A 140 2.67 -4.61 -1.89
N GLY A 141 3.04 -5.00 -0.68
CA GLY A 141 4.09 -4.35 0.09
C GLY A 141 5.50 -4.89 -0.16
N TYR A 142 6.44 -4.36 0.61
CA TYR A 142 7.82 -4.84 0.62
C TYR A 142 7.91 -6.26 1.18
N LEU A 143 8.83 -7.05 0.65
CA LEU A 143 9.04 -8.43 1.12
C LEU A 143 9.61 -8.50 2.55
N SER A 144 10.41 -7.49 2.95
CA SER A 144 11.06 -7.46 4.26
C SER A 144 11.13 -6.04 4.82
N HIS A 145 10.86 -5.90 6.12
CA HIS A 145 10.96 -4.64 6.86
C HIS A 145 12.39 -4.07 6.87
N HIS A 146 13.42 -4.89 6.64
CA HIS A 146 14.79 -4.41 6.49
C HIS A 146 15.03 -3.58 5.21
N MET A 147 14.05 -3.55 4.28
CA MET A 147 14.10 -2.70 3.07
C MET A 147 13.57 -1.28 3.31
N VAL A 148 12.99 -1.02 4.49
CA VAL A 148 12.45 0.29 4.88
C VAL A 148 13.56 1.33 4.92
N THR A 149 13.30 2.47 4.28
CA THR A 149 14.20 3.63 4.26
C THR A 149 13.74 4.71 5.23
N ASP A 150 12.43 4.88 5.37
CA ASP A 150 11.79 5.80 6.31
C ASP A 150 11.21 4.98 7.47
N GLN A 151 11.92 4.97 8.60
CA GLN A 151 11.53 4.22 9.79
C GLN A 151 10.34 4.83 10.54
N GLU A 152 10.08 6.12 10.37
CA GLU A 152 8.95 6.78 11.03
C GLU A 152 7.64 6.38 10.36
N LYS A 153 7.62 6.41 9.02
CA LYS A 153 6.45 6.01 8.23
C LYS A 153 6.36 4.52 7.97
N MET A 154 7.42 3.77 8.24
CA MET A 154 7.58 2.36 7.87
C MET A 154 7.41 2.14 6.36
N GLU A 155 8.13 2.94 5.57
CA GLU A 155 8.06 2.92 4.11
C GLU A 155 9.44 2.80 3.45
N ALA A 156 9.48 2.09 2.32
CA ALA A 156 10.63 2.04 1.43
C ALA A 156 10.40 3.03 0.28
N VAL A 157 11.32 3.99 0.13
CA VAL A 157 11.30 5.01 -0.93
C VAL A 157 12.55 4.86 -1.78
N LEU A 158 12.35 4.64 -3.08
CA LEU A 158 13.42 4.59 -4.08
C LEU A 158 13.32 5.80 -5.01
N GLU A 159 14.40 6.57 -5.10
CA GLU A 159 14.52 7.70 -6.04
C GLU A 159 15.14 7.23 -7.35
N ARG A 160 14.48 7.55 -8.47
CA ARG A 160 14.87 7.18 -9.83
C ARG A 160 15.27 5.71 -9.99
N PRO A 161 14.45 4.73 -9.55
CA PRO A 161 14.84 3.32 -9.62
C PRO A 161 14.87 2.78 -11.05
N LEU A 162 15.64 1.73 -11.25
CA LEU A 162 15.45 0.75 -12.32
C LEU A 162 14.47 -0.32 -11.83
N ILE A 163 13.67 -0.88 -12.73
CA ILE A 163 12.57 -1.78 -12.39
C ILE A 163 12.71 -3.08 -13.18
N LEU A 164 13.07 -4.16 -12.48
CA LEU A 164 13.06 -5.52 -13.02
C LEU A 164 11.68 -6.14 -12.83
N MET A 165 11.08 -6.62 -13.92
CA MET A 165 9.79 -7.29 -13.93
C MET A 165 9.95 -8.72 -14.46
N THR A 166 9.67 -9.73 -13.64
CA THR A 166 9.85 -11.13 -14.06
C THR A 166 8.86 -12.09 -13.41
N ASP A 167 8.49 -13.14 -14.13
CA ASP A 167 7.74 -14.30 -13.62
C ASP A 167 8.65 -15.48 -13.22
N LEU A 168 9.97 -15.30 -13.37
CA LEU A 168 10.96 -16.30 -13.01
C LEU A 168 11.13 -16.35 -11.49
N LYS A 169 11.39 -17.56 -10.99
CA LYS A 169 11.71 -17.78 -9.58
C LYS A 169 13.18 -17.47 -9.38
N ILE A 170 13.48 -16.52 -8.50
CA ILE A 170 14.86 -16.10 -8.20
C ILE A 170 15.35 -16.91 -7.01
N LYS A 171 15.99 -18.04 -7.31
CA LYS A 171 16.48 -18.97 -6.28
C LYS A 171 17.93 -18.72 -5.86
N ASP A 172 18.76 -18.30 -6.81
CA ASP A 172 20.20 -18.08 -6.63
C ASP A 172 20.51 -16.58 -6.77
N PRO A 173 21.26 -15.97 -5.83
CA PRO A 173 21.69 -14.57 -5.95
C PRO A 173 22.43 -14.25 -7.26
N LYS A 174 23.10 -15.23 -7.87
CA LYS A 174 23.85 -15.07 -9.12
C LYS A 174 22.96 -14.69 -10.30
N ALA A 175 21.70 -15.13 -10.29
CA ALA A 175 20.75 -14.81 -11.35
C ALA A 175 20.50 -13.30 -11.48
N LEU A 176 20.78 -12.51 -10.43
CA LEU A 176 20.63 -11.06 -10.42
C LEU A 176 21.94 -10.31 -10.67
N GLU A 177 23.08 -10.98 -10.87
CA GLU A 177 24.37 -10.31 -11.02
C GLU A 177 24.39 -9.31 -12.18
N THR A 178 23.87 -9.70 -13.35
CA THR A 178 23.79 -8.81 -14.52
C THR A 178 22.95 -7.57 -14.22
N THR A 179 21.73 -7.75 -13.70
CA THR A 179 20.83 -6.64 -13.38
C THR A 179 21.39 -5.71 -12.32
N ARG A 180 22.04 -6.28 -11.28
CA ARG A 180 22.68 -5.50 -10.23
C ARG A 180 23.84 -4.69 -10.76
N ARG A 181 24.67 -5.26 -11.62
CA ARG A 181 25.78 -4.54 -12.26
C ARG A 181 25.27 -3.33 -13.04
N ILE A 182 24.20 -3.49 -13.82
CA ILE A 182 23.57 -2.39 -14.56
C ILE A 182 23.10 -1.28 -13.61
N ALA A 183 22.42 -1.64 -12.51
CA ALA A 183 21.95 -0.68 -11.52
C ALA A 183 23.10 0.03 -10.79
N ASP A 184 24.14 -0.72 -10.42
CA ASP A 184 25.32 -0.23 -9.71
C ASP A 184 26.14 0.73 -10.61
N GLU A 185 26.33 0.39 -11.89
CA GLU A 185 27.01 1.24 -12.89
C GLU A 185 26.24 2.53 -13.16
N ALA A 186 24.90 2.47 -13.17
CA ALA A 186 24.04 3.63 -13.31
C ALA A 186 23.95 4.47 -12.01
N GLY A 187 24.42 3.94 -10.88
CA GLY A 187 24.28 4.58 -9.56
C GLY A 187 22.81 4.73 -9.13
N ARG A 188 21.93 3.83 -9.57
CA ARG A 188 20.48 3.89 -9.34
C ARG A 188 20.02 2.71 -8.48
N PRO A 189 18.99 2.90 -7.62
CA PRO A 189 18.38 1.78 -6.90
C PRO A 189 17.61 0.86 -7.85
N LEU A 190 17.34 -0.36 -7.40
CA LEU A 190 16.67 -1.40 -8.19
C LEU A 190 15.43 -1.94 -7.44
N LEU A 191 14.28 -1.79 -8.08
CA LEU A 191 13.04 -2.48 -7.73
C LEU A 191 12.98 -3.82 -8.45
N ILE A 192 12.69 -4.89 -7.73
CA ILE A 192 12.52 -6.24 -8.26
C ILE A 192 11.08 -6.69 -8.01
N VAL A 193 10.34 -6.85 -9.09
CA VAL A 193 8.98 -7.40 -9.09
C VAL A 193 9.04 -8.85 -9.53
N SER A 194 8.90 -9.78 -8.59
CA SER A 194 9.03 -11.22 -8.83
C SER A 194 8.09 -12.05 -7.95
N GLU A 195 7.57 -13.14 -8.51
CA GLU A 195 6.67 -14.06 -7.80
C GLU A 195 7.34 -14.73 -6.60
N GLU A 196 8.56 -15.25 -6.78
CA GLU A 196 9.22 -16.05 -5.75
C GLU A 196 10.70 -15.69 -5.68
N VAL A 197 11.12 -15.28 -4.48
CA VAL A 197 12.51 -14.95 -4.17
C VAL A 197 12.94 -15.77 -2.96
N SER A 198 14.02 -16.54 -3.09
CA SER A 198 14.57 -17.33 -1.99
C SER A 198 15.10 -16.43 -0.87
N PRO A 199 14.99 -16.83 0.41
CA PRO A 199 15.53 -16.07 1.55
C PRO A 199 17.02 -15.73 1.42
N GLU A 200 17.82 -16.65 0.86
CA GLU A 200 19.25 -16.43 0.60
C GLU A 200 19.52 -15.23 -0.30
N VAL A 201 18.67 -15.01 -1.31
CA VAL A 201 18.74 -13.86 -2.22
C VAL A 201 18.46 -12.57 -1.46
N VAL A 202 17.42 -12.57 -0.62
CA VAL A 202 17.05 -11.42 0.21
C VAL A 202 18.21 -11.03 1.15
N VAL A 203 18.78 -12.01 1.87
CA VAL A 203 19.92 -11.79 2.77
C VAL A 203 21.12 -11.25 2.01
N THR A 204 21.41 -11.78 0.83
CA THR A 204 22.54 -11.34 0.00
C THR A 204 22.38 -9.90 -0.51
N LEU A 205 21.15 -9.49 -0.84
CA LEU A 205 20.85 -8.13 -1.28
C LEU A 205 20.93 -7.12 -0.13
N LEU A 206 20.39 -7.48 1.04
CA LEU A 206 20.42 -6.62 2.22
C LEU A 206 21.82 -6.45 2.82
N GLY A 207 22.62 -7.53 2.85
CA GLY A 207 23.92 -7.54 3.53
C GLY A 207 25.04 -6.74 2.85
N LYS A 208 24.89 -6.33 1.57
CA LYS A 208 26.01 -5.77 0.78
C LYS A 208 26.04 -4.23 0.67
N GLN A 209 24.94 -3.51 0.91
CA GLN A 209 24.85 -2.08 0.52
C GLN A 209 23.91 -1.18 1.37
N GLY A 210 23.24 -1.68 2.42
CA GLY A 210 22.30 -0.88 3.24
C GLY A 210 20.90 -0.73 2.63
N SER A 211 19.94 -0.19 3.41
CA SER A 211 18.56 0.02 2.97
C SER A 211 18.47 1.07 1.86
N GLY A 212 17.48 0.95 0.98
CA GLY A 212 17.23 1.92 -0.11
C GLY A 212 17.95 1.69 -1.43
N LYS A 213 18.77 0.64 -1.56
CA LYS A 213 19.37 0.26 -2.86
C LYS A 213 18.56 -0.80 -3.61
N TYR A 214 18.01 -1.77 -2.89
CA TYR A 214 17.22 -2.85 -3.45
C TYR A 214 15.87 -2.91 -2.74
N LEU A 215 14.80 -3.05 -3.53
CA LEU A 215 13.45 -3.27 -3.02
C LEU A 215 12.85 -4.47 -3.76
N ILE A 216 12.22 -5.37 -3.02
CA ILE A 216 11.56 -6.54 -3.59
C ILE A 216 10.09 -6.48 -3.23
N VAL A 217 9.25 -6.60 -4.25
CA VAL A 217 7.80 -6.67 -4.12
C VAL A 217 7.28 -7.85 -4.92
N HIS A 218 6.20 -8.44 -4.44
CA HIS A 218 5.48 -9.43 -5.23
C HIS A 218 4.69 -8.75 -6.35
N PRO A 219 4.47 -9.44 -7.48
CA PRO A 219 3.65 -8.91 -8.56
C PRO A 219 2.18 -8.76 -8.09
N PRO A 220 1.45 -7.81 -8.69
CA PRO A 220 0.02 -7.68 -8.46
C PRO A 220 -0.71 -8.94 -8.96
N GLU A 221 -1.81 -9.29 -8.29
CA GLU A 221 -2.71 -10.37 -8.69
C GLU A 221 -2.06 -11.76 -8.88
N TYR A 222 -2.83 -12.71 -9.41
CA TYR A 222 -2.43 -14.09 -9.66
C TYR A 222 -2.86 -14.58 -11.06
N GLY A 223 -2.23 -15.65 -11.54
CA GLY A 223 -2.65 -16.33 -12.77
C GLY A 223 -2.61 -15.44 -14.01
N HIS A 224 -3.69 -15.42 -14.79
CA HIS A 224 -3.77 -14.63 -16.02
C HIS A 224 -3.74 -13.12 -15.76
N TRP A 225 -4.40 -12.67 -14.68
CA TRP A 225 -4.44 -11.26 -14.28
C TRP A 225 -3.06 -10.71 -13.95
N ARG A 226 -2.22 -11.53 -13.30
CA ARG A 226 -0.82 -11.18 -13.05
C ARG A 226 -0.07 -10.86 -14.34
N LYS A 227 -0.21 -11.69 -15.38
CA LYS A 227 0.47 -11.45 -16.67
C LYS A 227 0.01 -10.14 -17.29
N ALA A 228 -1.30 -9.90 -17.32
CA ALA A 228 -1.86 -8.66 -17.85
C ALA A 228 -1.39 -7.42 -17.08
N MET A 229 -1.39 -7.45 -15.74
CA MET A 229 -0.93 -6.33 -14.93
C MET A 229 0.57 -6.12 -14.95
N MET A 230 1.36 -7.18 -15.10
CA MET A 230 2.81 -7.07 -15.29
C MET A 230 3.14 -6.43 -16.66
N GLU A 231 2.36 -6.75 -17.70
CA GLU A 231 2.45 -6.06 -18.99
C GLU A 231 2.07 -4.58 -18.86
N ASP A 232 1.01 -4.25 -18.10
CA ASP A 232 0.62 -2.86 -17.84
C ASP A 232 1.75 -2.10 -17.10
N LEU A 233 2.35 -2.73 -16.10
CA LEU A 233 3.49 -2.19 -15.36
C LEU A 233 4.68 -1.92 -16.29
N ALA A 234 4.96 -2.84 -17.20
CA ALA A 234 6.03 -2.69 -18.19
C ALA A 234 5.76 -1.53 -19.15
N ILE A 235 4.52 -1.38 -19.62
CA ILE A 235 4.10 -0.25 -20.49
C ILE A 235 4.25 1.08 -19.76
N ILE A 236 3.80 1.17 -18.50
CA ILE A 236 3.87 2.41 -17.70
C ILE A 236 5.31 2.80 -17.38
N THR A 237 6.19 1.82 -17.13
CA THR A 237 7.58 2.07 -16.75
C THR A 237 8.55 2.10 -17.94
N GLY A 238 8.09 1.73 -19.14
CA GLY A 238 8.91 1.66 -20.35
C GLY A 238 9.88 0.47 -20.39
N GLY A 239 9.65 -0.56 -19.56
CA GLY A 239 10.49 -1.76 -19.50
C GLY A 239 9.85 -2.97 -20.18
N LYS A 240 10.41 -4.16 -19.93
CA LYS A 240 9.91 -5.43 -20.46
C LYS A 240 9.77 -6.46 -19.35
N VAL A 241 8.71 -7.28 -19.43
CA VAL A 241 8.54 -8.43 -18.54
C VAL A 241 9.41 -9.59 -19.04
N ILE A 242 10.36 -10.02 -18.22
CA ILE A 242 11.18 -11.20 -18.48
C ILE A 242 10.40 -12.44 -18.07
N ALA A 243 9.73 -13.04 -19.06
CA ALA A 243 8.83 -14.16 -18.88
C ALA A 243 9.46 -15.51 -19.25
N ARG A 244 9.17 -16.55 -18.46
CA ARG A 244 9.61 -17.94 -18.71
C ARG A 244 9.06 -18.49 -20.02
N ASP A 245 7.80 -18.20 -20.30
CA ASP A 245 7.08 -18.74 -21.47
C ASP A 245 7.65 -18.17 -22.78
N LEU A 246 8.29 -17.00 -22.73
CA LEU A 246 8.97 -16.36 -23.86
C LEU A 246 10.46 -16.74 -23.94
N GLY A 247 10.93 -17.65 -23.09
CA GLY A 247 12.34 -18.06 -23.03
C GLY A 247 13.27 -17.02 -22.40
N GLY A 248 12.73 -16.06 -21.65
CA GLY A 248 13.52 -15.02 -20.97
C GLY A 248 14.50 -15.61 -19.96
N ARG A 249 15.67 -14.96 -19.85
CA ARG A 249 16.76 -15.32 -18.95
C ARG A 249 17.22 -14.08 -18.20
N LEU A 250 17.49 -14.21 -16.90
CA LEU A 250 17.91 -13.07 -16.09
C LEU A 250 19.37 -12.67 -16.37
N GLU A 251 20.15 -13.61 -16.91
CA GLU A 251 21.56 -13.43 -17.25
C GLU A 251 21.76 -12.52 -18.47
N ASP A 252 20.79 -12.51 -19.40
CA ASP A 252 20.86 -11.82 -20.70
C ASP A 252 20.19 -10.44 -20.67
N ILE A 253 19.81 -9.94 -19.48
CA ILE A 253 19.11 -8.66 -19.31
C ILE A 253 20.01 -7.49 -19.72
N THR A 254 19.45 -6.56 -20.48
CA THR A 254 20.05 -5.28 -20.84
C THR A 254 19.42 -4.13 -20.06
N ALA A 255 20.02 -2.93 -20.14
CA ALA A 255 19.46 -1.74 -19.49
C ALA A 255 18.11 -1.33 -20.10
N GLU A 256 17.85 -1.65 -21.36
CA GLU A 256 16.60 -1.34 -22.07
C GLU A 256 15.43 -2.24 -21.64
N ASP A 257 15.73 -3.42 -21.09
CA ASP A 257 14.70 -4.31 -20.57
C ASP A 257 14.15 -3.83 -19.22
N LEU A 258 14.89 -2.97 -18.50
CA LEU A 258 14.52 -2.47 -17.19
C LEU A 258 13.63 -1.23 -17.31
N GLY A 259 12.50 -1.27 -16.60
CA GLY A 259 11.64 -0.10 -16.49
C GLY A 259 12.28 1.02 -15.67
N THR A 260 11.73 2.21 -15.77
CA THR A 260 12.16 3.38 -14.99
C THR A 260 10.97 4.10 -14.39
N ALA A 261 11.21 4.81 -13.29
CA ALA A 261 10.26 5.73 -12.70
C ALA A 261 11.00 6.88 -12.01
N GLU A 262 10.33 7.99 -11.73
CA GLU A 262 10.89 9.07 -10.91
C GLU A 262 11.00 8.63 -9.45
N ARG A 263 9.97 7.99 -8.92
CA ARG A 263 9.93 7.52 -7.53
C ARG A 263 9.08 6.26 -7.39
N VAL A 264 9.50 5.36 -6.51
CA VAL A 264 8.70 4.23 -6.04
C VAL A 264 8.57 4.32 -4.53
N ARG A 265 7.35 4.18 -4.02
CA ARG A 265 7.03 4.18 -2.58
C ARG A 265 6.28 2.90 -2.24
N THR A 266 6.77 2.18 -1.25
CA THR A 266 6.20 0.90 -0.84
C THR A 266 6.03 0.84 0.68
N SER A 267 4.85 0.45 1.12
CA SER A 267 4.53 0.17 2.52
C SER A 267 4.49 -1.35 2.77
N ALA A 268 3.97 -1.77 3.92
CA ALA A 268 3.70 -3.18 4.20
C ALA A 268 2.58 -3.77 3.32
N SER A 269 1.68 -2.95 2.79
CA SER A 269 0.47 -3.41 2.10
C SER A 269 0.39 -2.98 0.63
N TYR A 270 1.00 -1.87 0.24
CA TYR A 270 0.86 -1.33 -1.12
C TYR A 270 2.20 -0.84 -1.70
N THR A 271 2.26 -0.76 -3.02
CA THR A 271 3.37 -0.17 -3.78
C THR A 271 2.82 0.82 -4.78
N SER A 272 3.38 2.03 -4.81
CA SER A 272 3.04 3.10 -5.73
C SER A 272 4.26 3.48 -6.57
N ILE A 273 4.08 3.49 -7.89
CA ILE A 273 5.06 3.93 -8.89
C ILE A 273 4.60 5.28 -9.41
N ILE A 274 5.45 6.29 -9.25
CA ILE A 274 5.15 7.70 -9.55
C ILE A 274 6.01 8.11 -10.74
N ARG A 275 5.37 8.64 -11.79
CA ARG A 275 6.00 9.06 -13.06
C ARG A 275 6.86 7.96 -13.66
N GLY A 276 6.20 6.93 -14.19
CA GLY A 276 6.86 5.88 -14.98
C GLY A 276 7.48 6.45 -16.25
N GLY A 277 8.60 5.86 -16.70
CA GLY A 277 9.30 6.29 -17.92
C GLY A 277 8.74 5.73 -19.23
N GLY A 278 7.50 5.22 -19.22
CA GLY A 278 6.81 4.68 -20.38
C GLY A 278 6.39 5.75 -21.39
N ASP A 279 6.15 5.32 -22.62
CA ASP A 279 5.63 6.20 -23.67
C ASP A 279 4.12 6.49 -23.45
N HIS A 280 3.76 7.78 -23.37
CA HIS A 280 2.38 8.24 -23.22
C HIS A 280 1.45 7.68 -24.30
N ALA A 281 1.93 7.50 -25.54
CA ALA A 281 1.10 6.93 -26.60
C ALA A 281 0.78 5.44 -26.36
N ALA A 282 1.75 4.68 -25.86
CA ALA A 282 1.57 3.27 -25.48
C ALA A 282 0.59 3.13 -24.30
N ILE A 283 0.72 3.99 -23.29
CA ILE A 283 -0.18 4.03 -22.12
C ILE A 283 -1.62 4.37 -22.55
N ALA A 284 -1.80 5.41 -23.38
CA ALA A 284 -3.11 5.80 -23.89
C ALA A 284 -3.77 4.70 -24.73
N SER A 285 -2.98 4.03 -25.59
CA SER A 285 -3.44 2.89 -26.38
C SER A 285 -3.89 1.73 -25.50
N ARG A 286 -3.10 1.41 -24.47
CA ARG A 286 -3.44 0.35 -23.52
C ARG A 286 -4.72 0.66 -22.75
N ARG A 287 -4.89 1.90 -22.28
CA ARG A 287 -6.13 2.35 -21.64
C ARG A 287 -7.35 2.15 -22.54
N ALA A 288 -7.26 2.52 -23.81
CA ALA A 288 -8.33 2.35 -24.79
C ALA A 288 -8.60 0.87 -25.15
N GLN A 289 -7.60 -0.01 -25.01
CA GLN A 289 -7.79 -1.45 -25.15
C GLN A 289 -8.58 -2.02 -23.98
N VAL A 290 -8.17 -1.71 -22.75
CA VAL A 290 -8.82 -2.22 -21.52
C VAL A 290 -10.27 -1.72 -21.43
N GLN A 291 -10.53 -0.45 -21.74
CA GLN A 291 -11.89 0.12 -21.79
C GLN A 291 -12.82 -0.48 -22.85
N ARG A 292 -12.30 -1.23 -23.82
CA ARG A 292 -13.13 -1.97 -24.79
C ARG A 292 -13.42 -3.40 -24.34
N GLN A 293 -12.60 -3.93 -23.45
CA GLN A 293 -12.72 -5.29 -22.93
C GLN A 293 -13.66 -5.36 -21.72
N TYR A 294 -13.91 -4.22 -21.06
CA TYR A 294 -14.79 -4.04 -19.89
C TYR A 294 -15.72 -2.85 -20.10
#